data_AF-A0A7L1XBP0-F1
#
_entry.id   AF-A0A7L1XBP0-F1
#
_cell.length_a   1.000
_cell.length_b   1.000
_cell.length_c   1.000
_cell.angle_alpha   90.00
_cell.angle_beta   90.00
_cell.angle_gamma   90.00
#
_symmetry.space_group_name_H-M   'P 1'
#
loop_
_entity.id
_entity.type
_entity.pdbx_description
1 polymer ?
#
loop_
_entity_poly.entity_id
_entity_poly.type
_entity_poly.pdbx_seq_one_letter_code
_entity_poly.pdbx_strand_id
1 'polypeptide(L)'
;MAHLLGHPGCMESLRADLRDLQAAIADVSSRVGAVRFPSWKFPDKVSCELDLTALLERYSYTEKDPEFTQHSHVVLLELMIDRLLLLLQSFTGYAENLLSGRAVPLAQAVGPCMSAGLTARRYWCSMLKLGAFYQQLLAEKKACRKENPTLQPTPKAEKPKESLKHCSPTALELRTSTEVAQSVSPCPDGNALCRSLPSSTAANSRSVPTQTTVSSLGPCPTCTSTQASLREVGKTITSICQSQNIPLTLSRFQEVVEEPTGRRTLSATDVSYWASEQGQDLSWISKHLQLLLQQVNPLKAELEESEKQKDKLRKQVEDFSRLLQVEKETQAQQRKEGEQRLEVKHKEYLEAVARLERDKDDLRRGTMLHLSPEVTKTTLLEEMRTTMVAKSQVLELEEKVQLLTDQRESLGQELSTTTTQLEKEKAKVESMLKHEESLQAKQRALLQQLDSLDQEREELQARLGEAEEEKARLAEQLEESQKQSGQQLRAQQVSAGSL
;
A
#
# COMPACT_ATOMS: atom_id res chain seq x y z
N MET A 1 6.15 32.34 3.83
CA MET A 1 5.67 31.01 4.27
C MET A 1 5.10 30.99 5.70
N ALA A 2 5.44 31.95 6.58
CA ALA A 2 4.96 31.95 7.97
C ALA A 2 3.43 32.14 8.15
N HIS A 3 2.72 32.69 7.15
CA HIS A 3 1.28 32.99 7.26
C HIS A 3 0.35 31.76 7.19
N LEU A 4 0.87 30.57 6.85
CA LEU A 4 0.09 29.32 6.76
C LEU A 4 0.21 28.45 8.01
N LEU A 5 1.14 28.78 8.92
CA LEU A 5 1.34 28.03 10.16
C LEU A 5 0.15 28.23 11.10
N GLY A 6 -0.57 27.14 11.38
CA GLY A 6 -1.76 27.16 12.23
C GLY A 6 -3.04 27.60 11.51
N HIS A 7 -3.01 27.74 10.18
CA HIS A 7 -4.22 28.07 9.42
C HIS A 7 -5.25 26.92 9.52
N PRO A 8 -6.53 27.19 9.80
CA PRO A 8 -7.55 26.17 10.06
C PRO A 8 -7.70 25.18 8.91
N GLY A 9 -7.74 25.65 7.66
CA GLY A 9 -7.83 24.75 6.50
C GLY A 9 -6.61 23.83 6.32
N CYS A 10 -5.40 24.31 6.66
CA CYS A 10 -4.20 23.47 6.61
C CYS A 10 -4.21 22.41 7.72
N MET A 11 -4.66 22.81 8.92
CA MET A 11 -4.83 21.90 10.05
C MET A 11 -5.86 20.80 9.73
N GLU A 12 -7.01 21.16 9.15
CA GLU A 12 -8.04 20.20 8.76
C GLU A 12 -7.54 19.22 7.69
N SER A 13 -6.89 19.71 6.64
CA SER A 13 -6.29 18.88 5.59
C SER A 13 -5.28 17.90 6.19
N LEU A 14 -4.35 18.38 7.01
CA LEU A 14 -3.31 17.55 7.61
C LEU A 14 -3.89 16.45 8.51
N ARG A 15 -4.97 16.74 9.23
CA ARG A 15 -5.69 15.73 10.03
C ARG A 15 -6.39 14.71 9.14
N ALA A 16 -6.91 15.11 7.98
CA ALA A 16 -7.48 14.17 7.01
C ALA A 16 -6.38 13.25 6.45
N ASP A 17 -5.26 13.82 6.01
CA ASP A 17 -4.11 13.07 5.48
C ASP A 17 -3.58 12.05 6.50
N LEU A 18 -3.51 12.42 7.78
CA LEU A 18 -3.11 11.51 8.86
C LEU A 18 -4.09 10.34 9.05
N ARG A 19 -5.40 10.59 8.94
CA ARG A 19 -6.41 9.52 9.01
C ARG A 19 -6.31 8.58 7.81
N ASP A 20 -6.12 9.12 6.62
CA ASP A 20 -5.96 8.34 5.40
C ASP A 20 -4.71 7.47 5.45
N LEU A 21 -3.58 8.02 5.91
CA LEU A 21 -2.34 7.27 6.15
C LEU A 21 -2.55 6.15 7.16
N GLN A 22 -3.25 6.42 8.26
CA GLN A 22 -3.53 5.40 9.27
C GLN A 22 -4.42 4.27 8.73
N ALA A 23 -5.40 4.60 7.88
CA ALA A 23 -6.22 3.60 7.20
C ALA A 23 -5.37 2.72 6.26
N ALA A 24 -4.45 3.31 5.51
CA ALA A 24 -3.52 2.58 4.65
C ALA A 24 -2.57 1.67 5.47
N ILE A 25 -2.03 2.16 6.58
CA ILE A 25 -1.20 1.37 7.50
C ILE A 25 -1.99 0.19 8.07
N ALA A 26 -3.26 0.40 8.42
CA ALA A 26 -4.12 -0.67 8.92
C ALA A 26 -4.40 -1.75 7.87
N ASP A 27 -4.69 -1.37 6.61
CA ASP A 27 -4.87 -2.34 5.51
C ASP A 27 -3.61 -3.17 5.27
N VAL A 28 -2.43 -2.53 5.22
CA VAL A 28 -1.15 -3.25 5.10
C VAL A 28 -0.96 -4.18 6.30
N SER A 29 -1.06 -3.64 7.53
CA SER A 29 -0.85 -4.41 8.76
C SER A 29 -1.81 -5.60 8.90
N SER A 30 -3.02 -5.54 8.33
CA SER A 30 -3.96 -6.67 8.31
C SER A 30 -3.43 -7.89 7.55
N ARG A 31 -2.54 -7.68 6.57
CA ARG A 31 -1.97 -8.72 5.71
C ARG A 31 -0.64 -9.25 6.21
N VAL A 32 0.16 -8.38 6.83
CA VAL A 32 1.54 -8.70 7.26
C VAL A 32 1.71 -8.83 8.77
N GLY A 33 0.68 -8.50 9.55
CA GLY A 33 0.84 -8.21 10.98
C GLY A 33 1.40 -6.81 11.22
N ALA A 34 1.14 -6.26 12.41
CA ALA A 34 1.62 -4.94 12.80
C ALA A 34 3.13 -4.97 13.04
N VAL A 35 3.87 -4.16 12.29
CA VAL A 35 5.32 -4.03 12.47
C VAL A 35 5.62 -3.09 13.64
N ARG A 36 6.48 -3.53 14.56
CA ARG A 36 6.77 -2.82 15.81
C ARG A 36 8.08 -2.06 15.69
N PHE A 37 8.01 -0.75 15.47
CA PHE A 37 9.16 0.16 15.53
C PHE A 37 8.88 1.32 16.48
N PRO A 38 9.91 1.90 17.11
CA PRO A 38 9.76 3.13 17.90
C PRO A 38 9.19 4.25 17.03
N SER A 39 8.32 5.07 17.61
CA SER A 39 7.80 6.24 16.91
C SER A 39 8.89 7.28 16.71
N TRP A 40 8.97 7.80 15.49
CA TRP A 40 9.82 8.93 15.14
C TRP A 40 9.41 10.20 15.91
N LYS A 41 8.10 10.42 16.10
CA LYS A 41 7.57 11.59 16.83
C LYS A 41 7.65 11.41 18.35
N PHE A 42 7.36 10.21 18.85
CA PHE A 42 7.32 9.85 20.26
C PHE A 42 8.24 8.65 20.54
N PRO A 43 9.57 8.84 20.61
CA PRO A 43 10.55 7.73 20.68
C PRO A 43 10.37 6.79 21.88
N ASP A 44 9.67 7.24 22.91
CA ASP A 44 9.27 6.47 24.09
C ASP A 44 8.13 5.47 23.82
N LYS A 45 7.51 5.53 22.64
CA LYS A 45 6.34 4.73 22.26
C LYS A 45 6.60 3.93 21.00
N VAL A 46 5.83 2.85 20.83
CA VAL A 46 5.83 2.07 19.59
C VAL A 46 4.88 2.74 18.59
N SER A 47 5.36 2.99 17.37
CA SER A 47 4.63 3.76 16.35
C SER A 47 3.27 3.14 15.98
N CYS A 48 3.20 1.81 15.84
CA CYS A 48 1.97 1.11 15.51
C CYS A 48 0.94 1.06 16.67
N GLU A 49 1.34 1.40 17.89
CA GLU A 49 0.48 1.41 19.09
C GLU A 49 -0.01 2.83 19.45
N LEU A 50 0.35 3.84 18.65
CA LEU A 50 -0.10 5.21 18.89
C LEU A 50 -1.61 5.36 18.63
N ASP A 51 -2.32 5.86 19.63
CA ASP A 51 -3.74 6.24 19.52
C ASP A 51 -3.85 7.54 18.71
N LEU A 52 -4.04 7.38 17.40
CA LEU A 52 -4.16 8.51 16.49
C LEU A 52 -5.41 9.34 16.78
N THR A 53 -6.50 8.73 17.23
CA THR A 53 -7.75 9.46 17.52
C THR A 53 -7.53 10.44 18.66
N ALA A 54 -6.94 9.97 19.77
CA ALA A 54 -6.61 10.82 20.91
C ALA A 54 -5.58 11.90 20.56
N LEU A 55 -4.57 11.59 19.73
CA LEU A 55 -3.58 12.56 19.28
C LEU A 55 -4.20 13.64 18.40
N LEU A 56 -5.07 13.26 17.46
CA LEU A 56 -5.79 14.23 16.64
C LEU A 56 -6.71 15.08 17.52
N GLU A 57 -7.47 14.52 18.46
CA GLU A 57 -8.31 15.35 19.35
C GLU A 57 -7.46 16.35 20.15
N ARG A 58 -6.33 15.88 20.71
CA ARG A 58 -5.41 16.70 21.49
C ARG A 58 -4.79 17.84 20.70
N TYR A 59 -4.35 17.59 19.46
CA TYR A 59 -3.68 18.58 18.61
C TYR A 59 -4.65 19.13 17.56
N SER A 60 -5.61 19.93 18.00
CA SER A 60 -6.68 20.52 17.17
C SER A 60 -6.55 22.03 17.04
N TYR A 61 -7.23 22.59 16.03
CA TYR A 61 -7.28 24.04 15.84
C TYR A 61 -8.05 24.71 16.98
N THR A 62 -7.49 25.79 17.54
CA THR A 62 -8.15 26.60 18.56
C THR A 62 -7.99 28.08 18.24
N GLU A 63 -9.09 28.75 17.93
CA GLU A 63 -9.09 30.18 17.58
C GLU A 63 -8.58 31.09 18.72
N LYS A 64 -8.75 30.65 19.96
CA LYS A 64 -8.37 31.40 21.18
C LYS A 64 -6.87 31.34 21.49
N ASP A 65 -6.12 30.44 20.86
CA ASP A 65 -4.71 30.22 21.15
C ASP A 65 -3.92 29.93 19.85
N PRO A 66 -3.38 30.98 19.20
CA PRO A 66 -2.64 30.83 17.95
C PRO A 66 -1.29 30.13 18.17
N GLU A 67 -0.64 30.27 19.32
CA GLU A 67 0.64 29.62 19.62
C GLU A 67 0.45 28.11 19.78
N PHE A 68 -0.57 27.69 20.52
CA PHE A 68 -0.94 26.28 20.62
C PHE A 68 -1.34 25.70 19.26
N THR A 69 -2.06 26.47 18.44
CA THR A 69 -2.47 26.04 17.10
C THR A 69 -1.26 25.86 16.18
N GLN A 70 -0.28 26.78 16.23
CA GLN A 70 0.98 26.63 15.49
C GLN A 70 1.79 25.44 15.97
N HIS A 71 1.89 25.23 17.29
CA HIS A 71 2.55 24.07 17.87
C HIS A 71 1.87 22.76 17.43
N SER A 72 0.53 22.70 17.51
CA SER A 72 -0.26 21.56 17.04
C SER A 72 -0.02 21.28 15.57
N HIS A 73 0.09 22.32 14.72
CA HIS A 73 0.40 22.15 13.31
C HIS A 73 1.75 21.45 13.09
N VAL A 74 2.80 21.89 13.79
CA VAL A 74 4.13 21.28 13.70
C VAL A 74 4.09 19.83 14.21
N VAL A 75 3.42 19.57 15.34
CA VAL A 75 3.30 18.21 15.88
C VAL A 75 2.58 17.27 14.91
N LEU A 76 1.52 17.74 14.24
CA LEU A 76 0.83 16.94 13.24
C LEU A 76 1.70 16.69 11.99
N LEU A 77 2.51 17.65 11.56
CA LEU A 77 3.46 17.47 10.45
C LEU A 77 4.52 16.43 10.81
N GLU A 78 5.04 16.50 12.03
CA GLU A 78 5.97 15.50 12.55
C GLU A 78 5.32 14.11 12.68
N LEU A 79 4.06 14.05 13.10
CA LEU A 79 3.29 12.81 13.14
C LEU A 79 3.06 12.23 11.74
N MET A 80 2.90 13.08 10.72
CA MET A 80 2.76 12.63 9.33
C MET A 80 4.04 11.95 8.84
N ILE A 81 5.22 12.50 9.17
CA ILE A 81 6.51 11.86 8.90
C ILE A 81 6.58 10.49 9.60
N ASP A 82 6.21 10.44 10.88
CA ASP A 82 6.16 9.19 11.65
C ASP A 82 5.26 8.13 11.01
N ARG A 83 4.05 8.49 10.57
CA ARG A 83 3.12 7.58 9.87
C ARG A 83 3.70 7.10 8.54
N LEU A 84 4.29 7.98 7.75
CA LEU A 84 4.93 7.62 6.47
C LEU A 84 6.09 6.64 6.66
N LEU A 85 6.91 6.85 7.70
CA LEU A 85 7.99 5.93 8.04
C LEU A 85 7.46 4.56 8.47
N LEU A 86 6.41 4.51 9.29
CA LEU A 86 5.76 3.26 9.67
C LEU A 86 5.19 2.52 8.46
N LEU A 87 4.61 3.24 7.50
CA LEU A 87 4.10 2.66 6.25
C LEU A 87 5.24 2.02 5.43
N LEU A 88 6.36 2.74 5.23
CA LEU A 88 7.53 2.20 4.54
C LEU A 88 8.10 0.96 5.24
N GLN A 89 8.18 1.00 6.57
CA GLN A 89 8.63 -0.14 7.38
C GLN A 89 7.70 -1.35 7.25
N SER A 90 6.38 -1.10 7.20
CA SER A 90 5.37 -2.14 7.01
C SER A 90 5.50 -2.81 5.64
N PHE A 91 5.66 -2.03 4.57
CA PHE A 91 5.94 -2.56 3.23
C PHE A 91 7.28 -3.29 3.13
N THR A 92 8.30 -2.81 3.85
CA THR A 92 9.60 -3.48 3.91
C THR A 92 9.44 -4.87 4.52
N GLY A 93 8.74 -4.98 5.65
CA GLY A 93 8.42 -6.26 6.27
C GLY A 93 7.62 -7.18 5.36
N TYR A 94 6.66 -6.65 4.60
CA TYR A 94 5.91 -7.39 3.60
C TYR A 94 6.80 -7.99 2.50
N ALA A 95 7.66 -7.16 1.89
CA ALA A 95 8.56 -7.59 0.84
C ALA A 95 9.56 -8.64 1.35
N GLU A 96 10.11 -8.44 2.55
CA GLU A 96 11.04 -9.40 3.19
C GLU A 96 10.35 -10.75 3.47
N ASN A 97 9.13 -10.75 4.01
CA ASN A 97 8.36 -11.98 4.25
C ASN A 97 8.05 -12.76 2.95
N LEU A 98 7.69 -12.05 1.87
CA LEU A 98 7.46 -12.64 0.55
C LEU A 98 8.74 -13.27 -0.02
N LEU A 99 9.87 -12.55 0.07
CA LEU A 99 11.17 -13.02 -0.42
C LEU A 99 11.68 -14.23 0.38
N SER A 100 11.38 -14.32 1.67
CA SER A 100 11.76 -15.45 2.53
C SER A 100 10.81 -16.65 2.45
N GLY A 101 9.73 -16.57 1.66
CA GLY A 101 8.76 -17.67 1.51
C GLY A 101 8.01 -18.04 2.80
N ARG A 102 8.01 -17.15 3.80
CA ARG A 102 7.45 -17.43 5.12
C ARG A 102 5.95 -17.11 5.13
N ALA A 103 5.11 -18.11 5.34
CA ALA A 103 3.65 -17.97 5.34
C ALA A 103 3.06 -17.30 6.60
N VAL A 104 3.85 -17.18 7.68
CA VAL A 104 3.38 -16.68 8.99
C VAL A 104 4.27 -15.52 9.44
N PRO A 105 3.70 -14.34 9.71
CA PRO A 105 4.41 -13.25 10.34
C PRO A 105 4.85 -13.66 11.75
N LEU A 106 6.14 -13.58 12.04
CA LEU A 106 6.64 -13.80 13.40
C LEU A 106 6.21 -12.62 14.27
N ALA A 107 5.84 -12.88 15.54
CA ALA A 107 5.71 -11.82 16.52
C ALA A 107 7.07 -11.11 16.66
N GLN A 108 7.21 -9.95 16.03
CA GLN A 108 8.46 -9.21 16.00
C GLN A 108 8.64 -8.47 17.32
N ALA A 109 9.81 -8.64 17.95
CA ALA A 109 10.27 -7.72 18.98
C ALA A 109 10.32 -6.29 18.40
N VAL A 110 10.23 -5.27 19.25
CA VAL A 110 10.35 -3.88 18.81
C VAL A 110 11.70 -3.72 18.10
N GLY A 111 11.65 -3.36 16.82
CA GLY A 111 12.84 -3.15 15.99
C GLY A 111 13.65 -1.95 16.48
N PRO A 112 14.92 -1.83 16.06
CA PRO A 112 15.75 -0.69 16.44
C PRO A 112 15.18 0.63 15.91
N CYS A 113 15.43 1.74 16.61
CA CYS A 113 15.20 3.07 16.06
C CYS A 113 15.98 3.22 14.75
N MET A 114 15.31 3.63 13.67
CA MET A 114 15.97 3.88 12.38
C MET A 114 15.78 5.34 11.97
N SER A 115 16.79 5.91 11.32
CA SER A 115 16.65 7.21 10.68
C SER A 115 15.68 7.14 9.50
N ALA A 116 15.12 8.29 9.10
CA ALA A 116 14.26 8.37 7.93
C ALA A 116 14.98 7.89 6.65
N GLY A 117 16.26 8.24 6.49
CA GLY A 117 17.08 7.84 5.35
C GLY A 117 17.33 6.33 5.29
N LEU A 118 17.64 5.69 6.42
CA LEU A 118 17.82 4.23 6.49
C LEU A 118 16.52 3.49 6.21
N THR A 119 15.41 3.98 6.77
CA THR A 119 14.07 3.43 6.50
C THR A 119 13.76 3.46 5.02
N ALA A 120 13.96 4.61 4.35
CA ALA A 120 13.74 4.74 2.92
C ALA A 120 14.69 3.87 2.08
N ARG A 121 15.98 3.81 2.44
CA ARG A 121 16.98 2.97 1.76
C ARG A 121 16.62 1.49 1.86
N ARG A 122 16.28 1.01 3.06
CA ARG A 122 15.91 -0.39 3.28
C ARG A 122 14.65 -0.76 2.48
N TYR A 123 13.62 0.09 2.54
CA TYR A 123 12.43 -0.07 1.72
C TYR A 123 12.78 -0.20 0.24
N TRP A 124 13.57 0.73 -0.32
CA TRP A 124 13.92 0.72 -1.73
C TRP A 124 14.74 -0.51 -2.11
N CYS A 125 15.72 -0.91 -1.28
CA CYS A 125 16.50 -2.13 -1.49
C CYS A 125 15.61 -3.38 -1.50
N SER A 126 14.66 -3.49 -0.56
CA SER A 126 13.71 -4.62 -0.51
C SER A 126 12.77 -4.63 -1.71
N MET A 127 12.30 -3.48 -2.17
CA MET A 127 11.48 -3.36 -3.39
C MET A 127 12.26 -3.75 -4.66
N LEU A 128 13.53 -3.38 -4.77
CA LEU A 128 14.39 -3.80 -5.88
C LEU A 128 14.61 -5.32 -5.89
N LYS A 129 14.87 -5.92 -4.73
CA LYS A 129 14.98 -7.39 -4.59
C LYS A 129 13.67 -8.08 -4.98
N LEU A 130 12.54 -7.56 -4.52
CA LEU A 130 11.22 -8.09 -4.89
C LEU A 130 10.96 -7.98 -6.40
N GLY A 131 11.36 -6.86 -7.02
CA GLY A 131 11.28 -6.67 -8.47
C GLY A 131 12.14 -7.67 -9.24
N ALA A 132 13.38 -7.91 -8.80
CA ALA A 132 14.26 -8.91 -9.39
C ALA A 132 13.70 -10.33 -9.24
N PHE A 133 13.18 -10.68 -8.06
CA PHE A 133 12.52 -11.96 -7.80
C PHE A 133 11.31 -12.17 -8.72
N TYR A 134 10.47 -11.15 -8.89
CA TYR A 134 9.34 -11.21 -9.81
C TYR A 134 9.77 -11.41 -11.28
N GLN A 135 10.83 -10.74 -11.72
CA GLN A 135 11.38 -10.92 -13.07
C GLN A 135 11.94 -12.33 -13.28
N GLN A 136 12.62 -12.90 -12.27
CA GLN A 136 13.10 -14.29 -12.31
C GLN A 136 11.92 -15.26 -12.43
N LEU A 137 10.87 -15.08 -11.64
CA LEU A 137 9.66 -15.92 -11.68
C LEU A 137 8.96 -15.84 -13.04
N LEU A 138 8.94 -14.66 -13.67
CA LEU A 138 8.44 -14.48 -15.04
C LEU A 138 9.33 -15.17 -16.08
N ALA A 139 10.65 -15.15 -15.91
CA ALA A 139 11.59 -15.80 -16.82
C ALA A 139 11.49 -17.34 -16.71
N GLU A 140 11.40 -17.88 -15.49
CA GLU A 140 11.16 -19.30 -15.23
C GLU A 140 9.83 -19.76 -15.83
N LYS A 141 8.76 -18.98 -15.67
CA LYS A 141 7.46 -19.28 -16.31
C LYS A 141 7.55 -19.30 -17.84
N LYS A 142 8.36 -18.42 -18.44
CA LYS A 142 8.60 -18.41 -19.90
C LYS A 142 9.50 -19.57 -20.35
N ALA A 143 10.49 -19.96 -19.56
CA ALA A 143 11.40 -21.07 -19.83
C ALA A 143 10.67 -22.43 -19.73
N CYS A 144 9.87 -22.64 -18.68
CA CYS A 144 9.04 -23.84 -18.51
C CYS A 144 7.99 -23.98 -19.64
N ARG A 145 7.53 -22.86 -20.20
CA ARG A 145 6.68 -22.84 -21.42
C ARG A 145 7.44 -23.17 -22.71
N LYS A 146 8.76 -22.97 -22.74
CA LYS A 146 9.64 -23.32 -23.88
C LYS A 146 10.17 -24.75 -23.82
N GLU A 147 10.31 -25.35 -22.63
CA GLU A 147 10.74 -26.74 -22.43
C GLU A 147 9.66 -27.80 -22.70
N ASN A 148 8.41 -27.38 -22.97
CA ASN A 148 7.39 -28.24 -23.57
C ASN A 148 7.14 -27.94 -25.07
N PRO A 149 8.07 -28.23 -26.00
CA PRO A 149 7.79 -28.24 -27.43
C PRO A 149 7.66 -29.68 -27.93
N THR A 150 6.74 -30.46 -27.37
CA THR A 150 6.37 -31.76 -27.96
C THR A 150 4.86 -31.93 -27.95
N LEU A 151 4.21 -31.31 -28.94
CA LEU A 151 3.10 -31.87 -29.72
C LEU A 151 2.86 -30.90 -30.87
N GLN A 152 3.38 -31.26 -32.05
CA GLN A 152 3.13 -30.58 -33.31
C GLN A 152 1.62 -30.50 -33.60
N PRO A 153 1.10 -29.37 -34.10
CA PRO A 153 -0.03 -29.37 -35.01
C PRO A 153 0.51 -29.60 -36.43
N THR A 154 0.15 -30.73 -37.04
CA THR A 154 0.44 -31.01 -38.45
C THR A 154 -0.36 -30.09 -39.39
N PRO A 155 0.15 -29.78 -40.60
CA PRO A 155 -0.37 -28.72 -41.45
C PRO A 155 -1.18 -29.26 -42.63
N LYS A 156 -2.49 -28.93 -42.72
CA LYS A 156 -3.33 -28.93 -43.94
C LYS A 156 -4.61 -28.13 -43.62
N ALA A 157 -5.26 -27.35 -44.46
CA ALA A 157 -5.00 -26.74 -45.77
C ALA A 157 -6.12 -25.69 -45.96
N GLU A 158 -5.79 -24.59 -46.63
CA GLU A 158 -6.66 -23.74 -47.47
C GLU A 158 -7.96 -23.13 -46.91
N LYS A 159 -7.91 -21.81 -46.75
CA LYS A 159 -9.06 -20.92 -46.95
C LYS A 159 -9.49 -20.92 -48.43
N PRO A 160 -10.76 -20.61 -48.71
CA PRO A 160 -11.02 -19.47 -49.60
C PRO A 160 -11.87 -18.38 -48.94
N LYS A 161 -11.45 -17.12 -49.18
CA LYS A 161 -12.32 -15.92 -49.20
C LYS A 161 -13.32 -16.08 -50.36
N GLU A 162 -14.57 -15.64 -50.33
CA GLU A 162 -15.11 -14.27 -50.42
C GLU A 162 -16.64 -14.46 -50.57
N SER A 163 -17.58 -13.71 -49.99
CA SER A 163 -17.93 -12.33 -50.34
C SER A 163 -19.22 -11.90 -49.61
N LEU A 164 -19.42 -10.58 -49.61
CA LEU A 164 -20.33 -9.73 -48.87
C LEU A 164 -21.80 -9.76 -49.39
N LYS A 165 -22.83 -9.80 -48.50
CA LYS A 165 -23.85 -8.72 -48.29
C LYS A 165 -25.24 -9.17 -47.75
N HIS A 166 -25.65 -8.42 -46.71
CA HIS A 166 -27.00 -7.96 -46.32
C HIS A 166 -28.10 -8.98 -45.93
N CYS A 167 -28.46 -9.00 -44.64
CA CYS A 167 -29.59 -8.22 -44.10
C CYS A 167 -29.56 -8.22 -42.56
N SER A 168 -29.77 -7.04 -41.96
CA SER A 168 -30.20 -6.82 -40.58
C SER A 168 -31.54 -6.07 -40.64
N PRO A 169 -32.32 -5.85 -39.55
CA PRO A 169 -32.06 -6.07 -38.11
C PRO A 169 -33.16 -6.94 -37.45
N THR A 170 -33.18 -7.20 -36.14
CA THR A 170 -33.96 -6.40 -35.17
C THR A 170 -33.70 -6.91 -33.74
N ALA A 171 -33.38 -5.98 -32.85
CA ALA A 171 -33.40 -6.13 -31.40
C ALA A 171 -34.84 -6.06 -30.86
N LEU A 172 -35.06 -6.59 -29.66
CA LEU A 172 -36.01 -6.15 -28.59
C LEU A 172 -36.32 -7.40 -27.74
N GLU A 173 -35.74 -7.47 -26.55
CA GLU A 173 -36.29 -6.93 -25.29
C GLU A 173 -37.46 -7.75 -24.73
N LEU A 174 -37.11 -8.35 -23.60
CA LEU A 174 -37.90 -8.91 -22.53
C LEU A 174 -38.79 -7.82 -21.91
N ARG A 175 -40.09 -8.12 -21.69
CA ARG A 175 -40.76 -7.99 -20.37
C ARG A 175 -42.27 -8.27 -20.40
N THR A 176 -42.70 -9.04 -19.39
CA THR A 176 -43.95 -8.94 -18.59
C THR A 176 -45.30 -9.13 -19.32
N SER A 177 -46.35 -9.76 -18.80
CA SER A 177 -46.72 -10.09 -17.43
C SER A 177 -48.02 -10.92 -17.39
N THR A 178 -48.20 -11.70 -16.32
CA THR A 178 -49.44 -11.92 -15.57
C THR A 178 -50.59 -12.75 -16.18
N GLU A 179 -50.88 -13.91 -15.55
CA GLU A 179 -52.24 -14.20 -15.09
C GLU A 179 -52.20 -14.98 -13.75
N VAL A 180 -52.84 -14.40 -12.74
CA VAL A 180 -53.17 -14.92 -11.40
C VAL A 180 -54.70 -15.06 -11.42
N ALA A 181 -55.33 -16.18 -11.06
CA ALA A 181 -55.79 -16.59 -9.72
C ALA A 181 -56.74 -17.82 -9.97
N GLN A 182 -57.03 -18.80 -9.12
CA GLN A 182 -57.29 -18.90 -7.67
C GLN A 182 -57.24 -20.41 -7.32
N SER A 183 -56.50 -20.83 -6.28
CA SER A 183 -56.93 -21.01 -4.88
C SER A 183 -57.58 -22.37 -4.58
N VAL A 184 -56.97 -23.17 -3.69
CA VAL A 184 -57.47 -23.54 -2.33
C VAL A 184 -56.39 -24.41 -1.63
N SER A 185 -56.01 -24.04 -0.40
CA SER A 185 -55.12 -24.74 0.55
C SER A 185 -55.96 -25.69 1.47
N PRO A 186 -55.51 -26.21 2.63
CA PRO A 186 -54.18 -26.45 3.20
C PRO A 186 -53.99 -27.92 3.70
N CYS A 187 -52.78 -28.29 4.10
CA CYS A 187 -52.52 -29.53 4.85
C CYS A 187 -53.03 -29.44 6.31
N PRO A 188 -53.28 -30.59 6.97
CA PRO A 188 -53.13 -30.68 8.41
C PRO A 188 -52.22 -31.83 8.88
N ASP A 189 -51.74 -31.63 10.12
CA ASP A 189 -50.80 -32.40 10.93
C ASP A 189 -51.24 -33.82 11.37
N GLY A 190 -50.19 -34.61 11.66
CA GLY A 190 -50.01 -35.74 12.60
C GLY A 190 -51.18 -36.41 13.34
N ASN A 191 -51.18 -37.76 13.35
CA ASN A 191 -50.98 -38.54 14.58
C ASN A 191 -50.84 -40.07 14.37
N ALA A 192 -49.90 -40.64 15.14
CA ALA A 192 -49.92 -41.94 15.85
C ALA A 192 -49.99 -43.31 15.09
N LEU A 193 -48.84 -43.99 15.10
CA LEU A 193 -48.52 -45.33 15.67
C LEU A 193 -49.51 -46.52 15.60
N CYS A 194 -48.87 -47.68 15.32
CA CYS A 194 -49.14 -49.06 15.77
C CYS A 194 -49.88 -50.07 14.86
N ARG A 195 -49.06 -50.92 14.19
CA ARG A 195 -49.00 -52.40 14.31
C ARG A 195 -50.30 -53.21 14.11
N SER A 196 -50.38 -54.01 13.04
CA SER A 196 -50.39 -55.51 13.02
C SER A 196 -50.96 -56.13 11.70
N LEU A 197 -50.33 -57.26 11.30
CA LEU A 197 -50.51 -58.28 10.22
C LEU A 197 -51.96 -58.61 9.71
N PRO A 198 -52.23 -59.46 8.65
CA PRO A 198 -51.41 -60.54 8.01
C PRO A 198 -51.55 -60.76 6.47
N SER A 199 -50.86 -61.81 6.00
CA SER A 199 -50.81 -62.52 4.69
C SER A 199 -52.12 -62.74 3.89
N SER A 200 -52.02 -62.83 2.56
CA SER A 200 -52.51 -63.98 1.74
C SER A 200 -52.12 -63.84 0.24
N THR A 201 -51.29 -64.77 -0.26
CA THR A 201 -51.55 -65.82 -1.29
C THR A 201 -51.23 -65.50 -2.75
N ALA A 202 -50.10 -66.07 -3.16
CA ALA A 202 -49.69 -66.65 -4.44
C ALA A 202 -50.72 -66.83 -5.58
N ALA A 203 -50.29 -66.47 -6.80
CA ALA A 203 -50.64 -67.17 -8.04
C ALA A 203 -49.37 -67.76 -8.68
N ASN A 204 -49.23 -69.07 -8.54
CA ASN A 204 -48.24 -69.92 -9.20
C ASN A 204 -48.36 -69.80 -10.73
N SER A 205 -47.30 -69.32 -11.40
CA SER A 205 -47.09 -69.59 -12.82
C SER A 205 -45.98 -70.64 -12.94
N ARG A 206 -46.40 -71.86 -13.28
CA ARG A 206 -45.57 -73.06 -13.43
C ARG A 206 -44.43 -72.80 -14.42
N SER A 207 -43.19 -72.98 -13.98
CA SER A 207 -42.03 -73.18 -14.84
C SER A 207 -42.12 -74.56 -15.49
N VAL A 208 -42.27 -74.61 -16.81
CA VAL A 208 -42.08 -75.82 -17.61
C VAL A 208 -40.57 -76.10 -17.71
N PRO A 209 -40.08 -77.30 -17.33
CA PRO A 209 -38.68 -77.64 -17.50
C PRO A 209 -38.47 -78.19 -18.91
N THR A 210 -38.04 -77.33 -19.83
CA THR A 210 -37.53 -77.77 -21.13
C THR A 210 -36.05 -78.11 -20.97
N GLN A 211 -35.74 -79.40 -20.97
CA GLN A 211 -34.37 -79.87 -21.22
C GLN A 211 -33.92 -79.34 -22.58
N THR A 212 -32.92 -78.47 -22.58
CA THR A 212 -32.10 -78.20 -23.77
C THR A 212 -30.68 -77.96 -23.28
N THR A 213 -29.82 -78.91 -23.63
CA THR A 213 -28.36 -78.81 -23.86
C THR A 213 -27.58 -77.81 -23.00
N VAL A 214 -26.67 -78.38 -22.19
CA VAL A 214 -25.46 -77.78 -21.60
C VAL A 214 -25.11 -76.45 -22.26
N SER A 215 -25.69 -75.37 -21.75
CA SER A 215 -25.41 -74.01 -22.16
C SER A 215 -24.48 -73.44 -21.12
N SER A 216 -23.38 -72.86 -21.60
CA SER A 216 -22.24 -72.39 -20.85
C SER A 216 -22.62 -71.78 -19.50
N LEU A 217 -21.85 -72.13 -18.45
CA LEU A 217 -21.85 -71.52 -17.11
C LEU A 217 -21.44 -70.02 -17.11
N GLY A 218 -21.62 -69.33 -18.23
CA GLY A 218 -21.24 -67.93 -18.44
C GLY A 218 -22.45 -66.99 -18.54
N PRO A 219 -22.22 -65.68 -18.38
CA PRO A 219 -23.27 -64.68 -18.46
C PRO A 219 -23.75 -64.53 -19.91
N CYS A 220 -25.01 -64.16 -20.11
CA CYS A 220 -25.48 -63.82 -21.45
C CYS A 220 -24.72 -62.58 -21.99
N PRO A 221 -24.57 -62.43 -23.32
CA PRO A 221 -23.80 -61.33 -23.91
C PRO A 221 -24.30 -59.95 -23.50
N THR A 222 -25.61 -59.79 -23.25
CA THR A 222 -26.18 -58.55 -22.71
C THR A 222 -25.68 -58.24 -21.30
N CYS A 223 -25.69 -59.22 -20.38
CA CYS A 223 -25.14 -59.05 -19.03
C CYS A 223 -23.64 -58.75 -19.05
N THR A 224 -22.88 -59.40 -19.93
CA THR A 224 -21.45 -59.13 -20.10
C THR A 224 -21.20 -57.70 -20.59
N SER A 225 -22.01 -57.22 -21.53
CA SER A 225 -21.96 -55.84 -22.03
C SER A 225 -22.31 -54.83 -20.93
N THR A 226 -23.41 -55.04 -20.19
CA THR A 226 -23.82 -54.17 -19.09
C THR A 226 -22.77 -54.11 -17.97
N GLN A 227 -22.17 -55.25 -17.60
CA GLN A 227 -21.09 -55.28 -16.61
C GLN A 227 -19.82 -54.56 -17.11
N ALA A 228 -19.52 -54.61 -18.42
CA ALA A 228 -18.40 -53.86 -18.99
C ALA A 228 -18.64 -52.35 -18.94
N SER A 229 -19.83 -51.89 -19.32
CA SER A 229 -20.22 -50.47 -19.21
C SER A 229 -20.18 -49.97 -17.77
N LEU A 230 -20.64 -50.78 -16.81
CA LEU A 230 -20.61 -50.43 -15.39
C LEU A 230 -19.18 -50.23 -14.87
N ARG A 231 -18.24 -51.10 -15.27
CA ARG A 231 -16.82 -50.97 -14.93
C ARG A 231 -16.20 -49.71 -15.54
N GLU A 232 -16.53 -49.39 -16.78
CA GLU A 232 -16.04 -48.19 -17.48
C GLU A 232 -16.54 -46.89 -16.82
N VAL A 233 -17.84 -46.84 -16.48
CA VAL A 233 -18.43 -45.74 -15.73
C VAL A 233 -17.82 -45.64 -14.33
N GLY A 234 -17.52 -46.77 -13.68
CA GLY A 234 -16.83 -46.78 -12.39
C GLY A 234 -15.41 -46.19 -12.48
N LYS A 235 -14.63 -46.57 -13.50
CA LYS A 235 -13.29 -46.02 -13.72
C LYS A 235 -13.30 -44.51 -13.94
N THR A 236 -14.27 -44.00 -14.70
CA THR A 236 -14.41 -42.56 -14.95
C THR A 236 -14.81 -41.80 -13.69
N ILE A 237 -15.76 -42.30 -12.89
CA ILE A 237 -16.12 -41.72 -11.58
C ILE A 237 -14.91 -41.71 -10.64
N THR A 238 -14.17 -42.83 -10.57
CA THR A 238 -12.96 -42.93 -9.74
C THR A 238 -11.91 -41.90 -10.17
N SER A 239 -11.67 -41.74 -11.47
CA SER A 239 -10.74 -40.74 -12.01
C SER A 239 -11.15 -39.31 -11.67
N ILE A 240 -12.46 -38.98 -11.76
CA ILE A 240 -12.98 -37.65 -11.41
C ILE A 240 -12.77 -37.37 -9.92
N CYS A 241 -13.13 -38.31 -9.04
CA CYS A 241 -12.95 -38.16 -7.59
C CYS A 241 -11.47 -38.03 -7.20
N GLN A 242 -10.57 -38.81 -7.82
CA GLN A 242 -9.13 -38.67 -7.60
C GLN A 242 -8.60 -37.30 -8.03
N SER A 243 -9.03 -36.80 -9.20
CA SER A 243 -8.59 -35.50 -9.70
C SER A 243 -9.05 -34.31 -8.85
N GLN A 244 -10.16 -34.48 -8.11
CA GLN A 244 -10.78 -33.45 -7.26
C GLN A 244 -10.56 -33.69 -5.76
N ASN A 245 -9.73 -34.67 -5.37
CA ASN A 245 -9.51 -35.10 -3.98
C ASN A 245 -10.80 -35.42 -3.20
N ILE A 246 -11.80 -36.00 -3.86
CA ILE A 246 -13.07 -36.42 -3.23
C ILE A 246 -12.90 -37.85 -2.66
N PRO A 247 -13.36 -38.14 -1.43
CA PRO A 247 -13.29 -39.48 -0.84
C PRO A 247 -13.98 -40.53 -1.72
N LEU A 248 -13.32 -41.68 -1.89
CA LEU A 248 -13.79 -42.79 -2.73
C LEU A 248 -14.30 -43.95 -1.89
N THR A 249 -15.47 -44.48 -2.22
CA THR A 249 -15.91 -45.79 -1.71
C THR A 249 -15.84 -46.88 -2.79
N LEU A 250 -16.01 -46.54 -4.08
CA LEU A 250 -15.94 -47.51 -5.18
C LEU A 250 -14.52 -48.07 -5.44
N SER A 251 -13.46 -47.28 -5.22
CA SER A 251 -12.09 -47.71 -5.53
C SER A 251 -11.65 -48.92 -4.69
N ARG A 252 -12.11 -49.00 -3.43
CA ARG A 252 -11.84 -50.12 -2.53
C ARG A 252 -12.53 -51.40 -2.98
N PHE A 253 -13.73 -51.29 -3.56
CA PHE A 253 -14.44 -52.43 -4.12
C PHE A 253 -13.83 -52.89 -5.45
N GLN A 254 -13.39 -51.94 -6.27
CA GLN A 254 -12.79 -52.21 -7.57
C GLN A 254 -11.45 -52.96 -7.45
N GLU A 255 -10.61 -52.66 -6.46
CA GLU A 255 -9.38 -53.40 -6.15
C GLU A 255 -9.63 -54.86 -5.71
N VAL A 256 -10.73 -55.13 -5.01
CA VAL A 256 -11.10 -56.48 -4.53
C VAL A 256 -11.72 -57.34 -5.64
N VAL A 257 -12.26 -56.70 -6.67
CA VAL A 257 -13.05 -57.34 -7.74
C VAL A 257 -12.27 -57.46 -9.06
N GLU A 258 -11.17 -56.73 -9.23
CA GLU A 258 -10.23 -56.84 -10.35
C GLU A 258 -9.11 -57.85 -10.00
N GLU A 259 -9.26 -59.10 -10.42
CA GLU A 259 -8.23 -60.14 -10.36
C GLU A 259 -7.21 -59.93 -11.51
N PRO A 260 -5.89 -60.10 -11.30
CA PRO A 260 -4.85 -59.75 -12.27
C PRO A 260 -4.89 -60.58 -13.57
N THR A 261 -5.69 -61.65 -13.64
CA THR A 261 -5.68 -62.58 -14.79
C THR A 261 -7.03 -62.74 -15.53
N GLY A 262 -8.08 -61.96 -15.24
CA GLY A 262 -9.22 -61.89 -16.16
C GLY A 262 -10.57 -61.51 -15.58
N ARG A 263 -11.45 -61.02 -16.47
CA ARG A 263 -12.82 -60.56 -16.21
C ARG A 263 -13.63 -61.58 -15.41
N ARG A 264 -13.64 -61.42 -14.09
CA ARG A 264 -14.60 -62.09 -13.23
C ARG A 264 -16.01 -61.56 -13.53
N THR A 265 -16.93 -62.46 -13.86
CA THR A 265 -18.35 -62.13 -13.91
C THR A 265 -18.80 -61.70 -12.51
N LEU A 266 -19.40 -60.52 -12.41
CA LEU A 266 -20.00 -60.03 -11.17
C LEU A 266 -21.27 -60.83 -10.85
N SER A 267 -21.42 -61.29 -9.61
CA SER A 267 -22.69 -61.83 -9.13
C SER A 267 -23.75 -60.73 -9.05
N ALA A 268 -25.03 -61.11 -8.98
CA ALA A 268 -26.12 -60.15 -8.80
C ALA A 268 -25.92 -59.27 -7.55
N THR A 269 -25.37 -59.85 -6.48
CA THR A 269 -25.03 -59.15 -5.24
C THR A 269 -23.90 -58.13 -5.47
N ASP A 270 -22.85 -58.50 -6.21
CA ASP A 270 -21.73 -57.59 -6.53
C ASP A 270 -22.20 -56.41 -7.38
N VAL A 271 -23.10 -56.63 -8.34
CA VAL A 271 -23.69 -55.57 -9.17
C VAL A 271 -24.55 -54.63 -8.32
N SER A 272 -25.33 -55.15 -7.38
CA SER A 272 -26.16 -54.33 -6.48
C SER A 272 -25.32 -53.47 -5.53
N TYR A 273 -24.22 -54.04 -5.01
CA TYR A 273 -23.27 -53.33 -4.15
C TYR A 273 -22.50 -52.25 -4.94
N TRP A 274 -22.07 -52.57 -6.16
CA TRP A 274 -21.45 -51.59 -7.06
C TRP A 274 -22.37 -50.40 -7.33
N ALA A 275 -23.65 -50.65 -7.59
CA ALA A 275 -24.63 -49.60 -7.84
C ALA A 275 -24.85 -48.69 -6.62
N SER A 276 -24.86 -49.23 -5.39
CA SER A 276 -24.96 -48.41 -4.17
C SER A 276 -23.71 -47.55 -3.95
N GLU A 277 -22.53 -48.11 -4.16
CA GLU A 277 -21.26 -47.38 -3.99
C GLU A 277 -21.10 -46.28 -5.07
N GLN A 278 -21.45 -46.56 -6.33
CA GLN A 278 -21.50 -45.52 -7.38
C GLN A 278 -22.51 -44.42 -7.04
N GLY A 279 -23.68 -44.79 -6.52
CA GLY A 279 -24.69 -43.82 -6.09
C GLY A 279 -24.18 -42.90 -4.97
N GLN A 280 -23.40 -43.46 -4.05
CA GLN A 280 -22.79 -42.72 -2.96
C GLN A 280 -21.71 -41.75 -3.46
N ASP A 281 -20.79 -42.21 -4.32
CA ASP A 281 -19.75 -41.37 -4.94
C ASP A 281 -20.35 -40.23 -5.79
N LEU A 282 -21.41 -40.50 -6.57
CA LEU A 282 -22.12 -39.46 -7.33
C LEU A 282 -22.81 -38.43 -6.42
N SER A 283 -23.35 -38.86 -5.28
CA SER A 283 -23.90 -37.96 -4.26
C SER A 283 -22.81 -37.07 -3.65
N TRP A 284 -21.61 -37.59 -3.39
CA TRP A 284 -20.47 -36.79 -2.94
C TRP A 284 -20.02 -35.77 -3.99
N ILE A 285 -19.94 -36.17 -5.26
CA ILE A 285 -19.63 -35.25 -6.38
C ILE A 285 -20.68 -34.14 -6.45
N SER A 286 -21.96 -34.48 -6.37
CA SER A 286 -23.06 -33.50 -6.40
C SER A 286 -22.95 -32.49 -5.25
N LYS A 287 -22.68 -32.95 -4.02
CA LYS A 287 -22.45 -32.06 -2.86
C LYS A 287 -21.22 -31.17 -3.04
N HIS A 288 -20.13 -31.72 -3.56
CA HIS A 288 -18.91 -30.96 -3.84
C HIS A 288 -19.14 -29.86 -4.88
N LEU A 289 -19.85 -30.17 -5.97
CA LEU A 289 -20.23 -29.18 -6.98
C LEU A 289 -21.14 -28.09 -6.41
N GLN A 290 -22.08 -28.47 -5.54
CA GLN A 290 -22.96 -27.50 -4.88
C GLN A 290 -22.18 -26.57 -3.94
N LEU A 291 -21.20 -27.10 -3.21
CA LEU A 291 -20.32 -26.30 -2.35
C LEU A 291 -19.48 -25.32 -3.18
N LEU A 292 -18.90 -25.78 -4.29
CA LEU A 292 -18.13 -24.93 -5.20
C LEU A 292 -18.99 -23.82 -5.79
N LEU A 293 -20.21 -24.12 -6.23
CA LEU A 293 -21.16 -23.11 -6.72
C LEU A 293 -21.50 -22.09 -5.63
N GLN A 294 -21.66 -22.54 -4.39
CA GLN A 294 -21.93 -21.66 -3.25
C GLN A 294 -20.75 -20.73 -2.93
N GLN A 295 -19.51 -21.13 -3.23
CA GLN A 295 -18.31 -20.30 -3.08
C GLN A 295 -18.08 -19.36 -4.27
N VAL A 296 -18.36 -19.81 -5.50
CA VAL A 296 -18.13 -19.02 -6.72
C VAL A 296 -19.12 -17.86 -6.86
N ASN A 297 -20.38 -18.04 -6.44
CA ASN A 297 -21.41 -17.00 -6.57
C ASN A 297 -21.09 -15.72 -5.77
N PRO A 298 -20.70 -15.78 -4.48
CA PRO A 298 -20.23 -14.61 -3.74
C PRO A 298 -19.03 -13.92 -4.39
N LEU A 299 -18.03 -14.68 -4.83
CA LEU A 299 -16.85 -14.13 -5.49
C LEU A 299 -17.19 -13.39 -6.78
N LYS A 300 -18.17 -13.89 -7.53
CA LYS A 300 -18.67 -13.20 -8.74
C LYS A 300 -19.38 -11.89 -8.39
N ALA A 301 -20.15 -11.85 -7.32
CA ALA A 301 -20.81 -10.63 -6.85
C ALA A 301 -19.81 -9.59 -6.31
N GLU A 302 -18.80 -10.04 -5.55
CA GLU A 302 -17.70 -9.18 -5.08
C GLU A 302 -16.88 -8.62 -6.25
N LEU A 303 -16.67 -9.40 -7.31
CA LEU A 303 -16.00 -8.94 -8.52
C LEU A 303 -16.79 -7.83 -9.23
N GLU A 304 -18.10 -8.01 -9.40
CA GLU A 304 -18.96 -6.97 -10.01
C GLU A 304 -19.00 -5.70 -9.16
N GLU A 305 -19.02 -5.80 -7.82
CA GLU A 305 -18.99 -4.64 -6.93
C GLU A 305 -17.64 -3.92 -6.98
N SER A 306 -16.54 -4.68 -6.97
CA SER A 306 -15.19 -4.13 -7.13
C SER A 306 -15.03 -3.41 -8.46
N GLU A 307 -15.60 -3.93 -9.53
CA GLU A 307 -15.58 -3.28 -10.85
C GLU A 307 -16.36 -1.95 -10.86
N LYS A 308 -17.52 -1.90 -10.20
CA LYS A 308 -18.26 -0.64 -10.00
C LYS A 308 -17.48 0.38 -9.18
N GLN A 309 -16.80 -0.06 -8.12
CA GLN A 309 -15.96 0.82 -7.30
C GLN A 309 -14.77 1.37 -8.10
N LYS A 310 -14.10 0.52 -8.89
CA LYS A 310 -13.04 0.94 -9.82
C LYS A 310 -13.54 2.03 -10.76
N ASP A 311 -14.72 1.84 -11.37
CA ASP A 311 -15.27 2.81 -12.32
C ASP A 311 -15.67 4.12 -11.64
N LYS A 312 -16.16 4.07 -10.40
CA LYS A 312 -16.43 5.27 -9.58
C LYS A 312 -15.16 6.05 -9.28
N LEU A 313 -14.10 5.35 -8.82
CA LEU A 313 -12.81 5.98 -8.54
C LEU A 313 -12.19 6.57 -9.81
N ARG A 314 -12.29 5.88 -10.94
CA ARG A 314 -11.81 6.39 -12.23
C ARG A 314 -12.48 7.70 -12.61
N LYS A 315 -13.80 7.81 -12.45
CA LYS A 315 -14.54 9.06 -12.69
C LYS A 315 -14.08 10.18 -11.74
N GLN A 316 -13.90 9.88 -10.46
CA GLN A 316 -13.41 10.88 -9.50
C GLN A 316 -12.00 11.39 -9.86
N VAL A 317 -11.09 10.52 -10.29
CA VAL A 317 -9.76 10.92 -10.74
C VAL A 317 -9.83 11.82 -11.98
N GLU A 318 -10.72 11.52 -12.94
CA GLU A 318 -10.95 12.36 -14.12
C GLU A 318 -11.52 13.74 -13.73
N ASP A 319 -12.46 13.79 -12.78
CA ASP A 319 -13.02 15.03 -12.26
C ASP A 319 -11.98 15.89 -11.54
N PHE A 320 -11.19 15.30 -10.64
CA PHE A 320 -10.09 16.00 -9.96
C PHE A 320 -9.04 16.49 -10.96
N SER A 321 -8.74 15.70 -11.99
CA SER A 321 -7.80 16.12 -13.04
C SER A 321 -8.32 17.34 -13.80
N ARG A 322 -9.63 17.38 -14.10
CA ARG A 322 -10.27 18.55 -14.73
C ARG A 322 -10.22 19.78 -13.82
N LEU A 323 -10.60 19.63 -12.55
CA LEU A 323 -10.57 20.72 -11.56
C LEU A 323 -9.16 21.29 -11.38
N LEU A 324 -8.17 20.41 -11.27
CA LEU A 324 -6.76 20.82 -11.15
C LEU A 324 -6.27 21.59 -12.37
N GLN A 325 -6.72 21.22 -13.57
CA GLN A 325 -6.36 21.94 -14.79
C GLN A 325 -6.94 23.36 -14.80
N VAL A 326 -8.22 23.51 -14.43
CA VAL A 326 -8.89 24.81 -14.32
C VAL A 326 -8.22 25.69 -13.25
N GLU A 327 -7.85 25.12 -12.11
CA GLU A 327 -7.15 25.84 -11.04
C GLU A 327 -5.77 26.34 -11.51
N LYS A 328 -5.00 25.50 -12.23
CA LYS A 328 -3.71 25.90 -12.81
C LYS A 328 -3.85 27.05 -13.80
N GLU A 329 -4.85 26.99 -14.67
CA GLU A 329 -5.15 28.06 -15.65
C GLU A 329 -5.54 29.36 -14.94
N THR A 330 -6.37 29.26 -13.91
CA THR A 330 -6.79 30.40 -13.08
C THR A 330 -5.61 31.03 -12.35
N GLN A 331 -4.75 30.21 -11.73
CA GLN A 331 -3.55 30.67 -11.04
C GLN A 331 -2.56 31.34 -12.01
N ALA A 332 -2.37 30.78 -13.21
CA ALA A 332 -1.53 31.37 -14.23
C ALA A 332 -2.04 32.75 -14.68
N GLN A 333 -3.36 32.87 -14.88
CA GLN A 333 -4.00 34.13 -15.23
C GLN A 333 -3.83 35.18 -14.13
N GLN A 334 -4.07 34.82 -12.85
CA GLN A 334 -3.88 35.73 -11.72
C GLN A 334 -2.43 36.21 -11.59
N ARG A 335 -1.45 35.34 -11.82
CA ARG A 335 -0.03 35.73 -11.82
C ARG A 335 0.27 36.75 -12.90
N LYS A 336 -0.23 36.53 -14.12
CA LYS A 336 -0.03 37.45 -15.24
C LYS A 336 -0.65 38.83 -14.97
N GLU A 337 -1.86 38.87 -14.41
CA GLU A 337 -2.49 40.13 -14.03
C GLU A 337 -1.77 40.83 -12.87
N GLY A 338 -1.25 40.06 -11.91
CA GLY A 338 -0.41 40.57 -10.82
C GLY A 338 0.87 41.23 -11.33
N GLU A 339 1.55 40.57 -12.27
CA GLU A 339 2.76 41.07 -12.92
C GLU A 339 2.49 42.36 -13.70
N GLN A 340 1.41 42.39 -14.50
CA GLN A 340 1.00 43.60 -15.22
C GLN A 340 0.67 44.77 -14.27
N ARG A 341 -0.04 44.52 -13.17
CA ARG A 341 -0.34 45.55 -12.17
C ARG A 341 0.92 46.09 -11.51
N LEU A 342 1.88 45.20 -11.20
CA LEU A 342 3.16 45.58 -10.61
C LEU A 342 3.98 46.44 -11.57
N GLU A 343 4.01 46.09 -12.85
CA GLU A 343 4.73 46.86 -13.87
C GLU A 343 4.16 48.26 -14.08
N VAL A 344 2.83 48.42 -14.08
CA VAL A 344 2.17 49.73 -14.11
C VAL A 344 2.57 50.57 -12.89
N LYS A 345 2.52 49.98 -11.68
CA LYS A 345 2.90 50.67 -10.44
C LYS A 345 4.37 51.06 -10.41
N HIS A 346 5.24 50.20 -10.95
CA HIS A 346 6.66 50.50 -11.05
C HIS A 346 6.92 51.71 -11.94
N LYS A 347 6.21 51.81 -13.08
CA LYS A 347 6.31 52.97 -13.96
C LYS A 347 5.82 54.26 -13.31
N GLU A 348 4.66 54.22 -12.62
CA GLU A 348 4.14 55.37 -11.87
C GLU A 348 5.12 55.86 -10.79
N TYR A 349 5.78 54.93 -10.10
CA TYR A 349 6.81 55.24 -9.10
C TYR A 349 8.01 55.96 -9.72
N LEU A 350 8.54 55.45 -10.85
CA LEU A 350 9.67 56.09 -11.54
C LEU A 350 9.33 57.52 -11.98
N GLU A 351 8.11 57.74 -12.49
CA GLU A 351 7.66 59.08 -12.88
C GLU A 351 7.54 60.04 -11.69
N ALA A 352 7.12 59.55 -10.51
CA ALA A 352 7.06 60.35 -9.29
C ALA A 352 8.45 60.76 -8.79
N VAL A 353 9.42 59.84 -8.83
CA VAL A 353 10.81 60.12 -8.47
C VAL A 353 11.40 61.20 -9.39
N ALA A 354 11.21 61.08 -10.71
CA ALA A 354 11.70 62.07 -11.68
C ALA A 354 11.05 63.47 -11.53
N ARG A 355 9.83 63.56 -10.98
CA ARG A 355 9.21 64.85 -10.61
C ARG A 355 9.92 65.47 -9.41
N LEU A 356 10.09 64.71 -8.33
CA LEU A 356 10.74 65.18 -7.10
C LEU A 356 12.19 65.62 -7.33
N GLU A 357 12.92 64.94 -8.21
CA GLU A 357 14.28 65.35 -8.57
C GLU A 357 14.34 66.71 -9.25
N ARG A 358 13.38 67.01 -10.13
CA ARG A 358 13.28 68.33 -10.78
C ARG A 358 12.97 69.43 -9.77
N ASP A 359 11.98 69.20 -8.91
CA ASP A 359 11.57 70.17 -7.88
C ASP A 359 12.73 70.52 -6.93
N LYS A 360 13.54 69.52 -6.57
CA LYS A 360 14.76 69.71 -5.76
C LYS A 360 15.78 70.62 -6.45
N ASP A 361 15.96 70.48 -7.76
CA ASP A 361 16.94 71.26 -8.51
C ASP A 361 16.47 72.70 -8.77
N ASP A 362 15.17 72.94 -8.91
CA ASP A 362 14.58 74.29 -9.00
C ASP A 362 14.78 75.09 -7.71
N LEU A 363 14.55 74.46 -6.55
CA LEU A 363 14.77 75.09 -5.24
C LEU A 363 16.23 75.53 -5.03
N ARG A 364 17.19 74.76 -5.54
CA ARG A 364 18.62 75.09 -5.46
C ARG A 364 18.99 76.32 -6.30
N ARG A 365 18.35 76.52 -7.45
CA ARG A 365 18.61 77.66 -8.34
C ARG A 365 18.06 78.98 -7.80
N GLY A 366 16.90 78.95 -7.15
CA GLY A 366 16.25 80.16 -6.59
C GLY A 366 17.02 80.85 -5.47
N THR A 367 17.97 80.17 -4.83
CA THR A 367 18.68 80.67 -3.65
C THR A 367 19.89 81.57 -4.01
N MET A 368 20.27 81.72 -5.28
CA MET A 368 21.58 82.28 -5.69
C MET A 368 21.60 83.75 -6.18
N LEU A 369 20.48 84.50 -6.19
CA LEU A 369 20.31 85.68 -7.08
C LEU A 369 20.08 87.08 -6.45
N HIS A 370 20.35 87.37 -5.18
CA HIS A 370 20.14 88.74 -4.62
C HIS A 370 21.39 89.28 -3.88
N LEU A 371 21.88 90.51 -4.23
CA LEU A 371 22.47 91.57 -3.36
C LEU A 371 23.31 92.66 -4.14
N SER A 372 22.94 93.98 -4.10
CA SER A 372 23.84 95.17 -4.25
C SER A 372 23.16 96.54 -3.92
N PRO A 373 23.88 97.64 -3.51
CA PRO A 373 23.38 98.73 -2.63
C PRO A 373 23.54 100.21 -3.11
N GLU A 374 22.57 101.12 -2.87
CA GLU A 374 22.77 102.59 -2.97
C GLU A 374 21.66 103.46 -2.32
N VAL A 375 21.42 103.30 -1.02
CA VAL A 375 20.61 104.24 -0.22
C VAL A 375 21.40 104.37 1.08
N THR A 376 21.84 105.55 1.55
CA THR A 376 22.81 105.60 2.69
C THR A 376 22.49 106.55 3.84
N LYS A 377 21.25 107.06 3.99
CA LYS A 377 20.92 107.92 5.17
C LYS A 377 19.52 107.72 5.76
N THR A 378 18.47 107.60 4.94
CA THR A 378 17.17 107.04 5.37
C THR A 378 17.31 105.54 5.63
N THR A 379 18.11 104.89 4.80
CA THR A 379 18.69 103.58 5.08
C THR A 379 19.42 103.51 6.38
N LEU A 380 20.27 104.42 6.86
CA LEU A 380 20.97 104.15 8.13
C LEU A 380 20.01 103.89 9.32
N LEU A 381 18.82 104.50 9.33
CA LEU A 381 17.77 104.25 10.32
C LEU A 381 16.90 103.02 9.98
N GLU A 382 16.58 102.82 8.71
CA GLU A 382 15.94 101.60 8.21
C GLU A 382 16.85 100.37 8.43
N GLU A 383 18.16 100.52 8.26
CA GLU A 383 19.29 99.62 8.45
C GLU A 383 19.48 99.35 9.93
N MET A 384 19.37 100.34 10.81
CA MET A 384 19.37 100.07 12.26
C MET A 384 18.17 99.20 12.65
N ARG A 385 16.98 99.44 12.08
CA ARG A 385 15.78 98.63 12.33
C ARG A 385 15.89 97.24 11.69
N THR A 386 16.31 97.14 10.43
CA THR A 386 16.48 95.86 9.73
C THR A 386 17.66 95.07 10.28
N THR A 387 18.72 95.72 10.78
CA THR A 387 19.81 95.03 11.50
C THR A 387 19.36 94.55 12.86
N MET A 388 18.49 95.26 13.58
CA MET A 388 17.91 94.76 14.83
C MET A 388 16.97 93.56 14.56
N VAL A 389 16.14 93.63 13.51
CA VAL A 389 15.32 92.49 13.07
C VAL A 389 16.20 91.33 12.60
N ALA A 390 17.22 91.58 11.79
CA ALA A 390 18.18 90.57 11.34
C ALA A 390 18.94 89.94 12.52
N LYS A 391 19.31 90.72 13.54
CA LYS A 391 19.91 90.19 14.78
C LYS A 391 18.93 89.28 15.52
N SER A 392 17.65 89.67 15.63
CA SER A 392 16.64 88.79 16.25
C SER A 392 16.42 87.49 15.45
N GLN A 393 16.43 87.57 14.11
CA GLN A 393 16.32 86.40 13.23
C GLN A 393 17.58 85.53 13.29
N VAL A 394 18.77 86.12 13.40
CA VAL A 394 20.03 85.39 13.59
C VAL A 394 20.02 84.66 14.92
N LEU A 395 19.58 85.29 16.01
CA LEU A 395 19.44 84.62 17.31
C LEU A 395 18.44 83.45 17.24
N GLU A 396 17.29 83.63 16.59
CA GLU A 396 16.31 82.55 16.40
C GLU A 396 16.86 81.41 15.53
N LEU A 397 17.64 81.73 14.50
CA LEU A 397 18.33 80.75 13.67
C LEU A 397 19.46 80.04 14.43
N GLU A 398 20.21 80.75 15.27
CA GLU A 398 21.23 80.17 16.15
C GLU A 398 20.61 79.19 17.16
N GLU A 399 19.48 79.56 17.78
CA GLU A 399 18.72 78.65 18.66
C GLU A 399 18.23 77.41 17.90
N LYS A 400 17.70 77.58 16.67
CA LYS A 400 17.27 76.46 15.81
C LYS A 400 18.45 75.58 15.41
N VAL A 401 19.59 76.16 15.06
CA VAL A 401 20.80 75.42 14.72
C VAL A 401 21.31 74.64 15.93
N GLN A 402 21.29 75.25 17.12
CA GLN A 402 21.68 74.57 18.35
C GLN A 402 20.76 73.38 18.63
N LEU A 403 19.44 73.57 18.56
CA LEU A 403 18.46 72.49 18.75
C LEU A 403 18.66 71.34 17.75
N LEU A 404 18.84 71.65 16.47
CA LEU A 404 19.10 70.64 15.43
C LEU A 404 20.44 69.93 15.64
N THR A 405 21.44 70.62 16.18
CA THR A 405 22.74 70.04 16.51
C THR A 405 22.59 69.06 17.67
N ASP A 406 21.91 69.44 18.75
CA ASP A 406 21.64 68.58 19.90
C ASP A 406 20.83 67.34 19.48
N GLN A 407 19.82 67.51 18.60
CA GLN A 407 19.04 66.40 18.04
C GLN A 407 19.91 65.46 17.20
N ARG A 408 20.79 66.00 16.35
CA ARG A 408 21.71 65.20 15.54
C ARG A 408 22.69 64.41 16.42
N GLU A 409 23.19 65.01 17.48
CA GLU A 409 24.08 64.34 18.44
C GLU A 409 23.34 63.22 19.20
N SER A 410 22.11 63.48 19.66
CA SER A 410 21.26 62.47 20.30
C SER A 410 21.00 61.27 19.38
N LEU A 411 20.59 61.53 18.13
CA LEU A 411 20.38 60.48 17.13
C LEU A 411 21.68 59.75 16.79
N GLY A 412 22.82 60.45 16.77
CA GLY A 412 24.13 59.85 16.59
C GLY A 412 24.50 58.88 17.72
N GLN A 413 24.21 59.25 18.97
CA GLN A 413 24.39 58.38 20.13
C GLN A 413 23.47 57.16 20.05
N GLU A 414 22.18 57.34 19.75
CA GLU A 414 21.23 56.24 19.55
C GLU A 414 21.68 55.28 18.43
N LEU A 415 22.13 55.82 17.29
CA LEU A 415 22.67 55.02 16.19
C LEU A 415 23.92 54.24 16.64
N SER A 416 24.81 54.85 17.41
CA SER A 416 26.00 54.16 17.91
C SER A 416 25.63 53.02 18.86
N THR A 417 24.68 53.24 19.79
CA THR A 417 24.24 52.20 20.73
C THR A 417 23.57 51.04 20.01
N THR A 418 22.66 51.32 19.07
CA THR A 418 21.99 50.29 18.25
C THR A 418 22.98 49.53 17.38
N THR A 419 23.98 50.20 16.80
CA THR A 419 25.05 49.53 16.04
C THR A 419 25.85 48.57 16.91
N THR A 420 26.27 48.97 18.11
CA THR A 420 26.98 48.06 19.02
C THR A 420 26.12 46.88 19.47
N GLN A 421 24.81 47.07 19.63
CA GLN A 421 23.90 45.99 19.99
C GLN A 421 23.71 45.00 18.84
N LEU A 422 23.60 45.51 17.61
CA LEU A 422 23.57 44.68 16.39
C LEU A 422 24.85 43.86 16.24
N GLU A 423 26.03 44.46 16.48
CA GLU A 423 27.30 43.73 16.44
C GLU A 423 27.39 42.62 17.49
N LYS A 424 26.87 42.85 18.71
CA LYS A 424 26.78 41.83 19.75
C LYS A 424 25.87 40.67 19.31
N GLU A 425 24.71 40.96 18.75
CA GLU A 425 23.81 39.91 18.25
C GLU A 425 24.43 39.17 17.06
N LYS A 426 25.12 39.86 16.15
CA LYS A 426 25.86 39.23 15.06
C LYS A 426 26.93 38.26 15.58
N ALA A 427 27.71 38.67 16.58
CA ALA A 427 28.72 37.80 17.20
C ALA A 427 28.10 36.58 17.89
N LYS A 428 26.94 36.74 18.55
CA LYS A 428 26.19 35.61 19.13
C LYS A 428 25.72 34.63 18.05
N VAL A 429 25.15 35.13 16.96
CA VAL A 429 24.72 34.30 15.82
C VAL A 429 25.90 33.54 15.22
N GLU A 430 27.03 34.21 14.97
CA GLU A 430 28.24 33.54 14.46
C GLU A 430 28.77 32.47 15.43
N SER A 431 28.71 32.71 16.74
CA SER A 431 29.06 31.72 17.74
C SER A 431 28.12 30.50 17.73
N MET A 432 26.81 30.72 17.59
CA MET A 432 25.82 29.64 17.50
C MET A 432 26.01 28.80 16.24
N LEU A 433 26.29 29.43 15.09
CA LEU A 433 26.58 28.73 13.84
C LEU A 433 27.81 27.82 13.96
N LYS A 434 28.92 28.31 14.54
CA LYS A 434 30.10 27.48 14.80
C LYS A 434 29.80 26.29 15.72
N HIS A 435 28.95 26.50 16.72
CA HIS A 435 28.52 25.43 17.62
C HIS A 435 27.68 24.38 16.87
N GLU A 436 26.75 24.82 16.03
CA GLU A 436 25.94 23.94 15.19
C GLU A 436 26.81 23.13 14.22
N GLU A 437 27.77 23.76 13.54
CA GLU A 437 28.72 23.08 12.66
C GLU A 437 29.53 22.01 13.40
N SER A 438 29.99 22.32 14.61
CA SER A 438 30.69 21.35 15.47
C SER A 438 29.78 20.19 15.87
N LEU A 439 28.52 20.46 16.21
CA LEU A 439 27.54 19.44 16.55
C LEU A 439 27.24 18.53 15.35
N GLN A 440 27.02 19.12 14.18
CA GLN A 440 26.82 18.37 12.93
C GLN A 440 28.04 17.52 12.57
N ALA A 441 29.27 18.02 12.79
CA ALA A 441 30.49 17.25 12.58
C ALA A 441 30.56 16.05 13.53
N LYS A 442 30.22 16.24 14.81
CA LYS A 442 30.13 15.13 15.78
C LYS A 442 29.05 14.12 15.40
N GLN A 443 27.87 14.58 14.98
CA GLN A 443 26.80 13.69 14.51
C GLN A 443 27.26 12.85 13.31
N ARG A 444 27.93 13.46 12.33
CA ARG A 444 28.50 12.74 11.18
C ARG A 444 29.54 11.70 11.59
N ALA A 445 30.43 12.04 12.52
CA ALA A 445 31.44 11.11 13.03
C ALA A 445 30.80 9.92 13.79
N LEU A 446 29.78 10.18 14.61
CA LEU A 446 29.04 9.13 15.32
C LEU A 446 28.29 8.20 14.37
N LEU A 447 27.69 8.74 13.30
CA LEU A 447 27.05 7.93 12.26
C LEU A 447 28.07 7.02 11.57
N GLN A 448 29.25 7.54 11.23
CA GLN A 448 30.32 6.73 10.65
C GLN A 448 30.81 5.62 11.60
N GLN A 449 30.90 5.90 12.90
CA GLN A 449 31.23 4.87 13.89
C GLN A 449 30.15 3.80 14.00
N LEU A 450 28.88 4.20 13.97
CA LEU A 450 27.76 3.26 13.98
C LEU A 450 27.79 2.35 12.74
N ASP A 451 28.00 2.93 11.56
CA ASP A 451 28.13 2.17 10.31
C ASP A 451 29.30 1.15 10.39
N SER A 452 30.44 1.52 10.99
CA SER A 452 31.56 0.58 11.17
C SER A 452 31.25 -0.56 12.13
N LEU A 453 30.57 -0.28 13.24
CA LEU A 453 30.16 -1.32 14.20
C LEU A 453 29.11 -2.25 13.61
N ASP A 454 28.20 -1.71 12.80
CA ASP A 454 27.21 -2.50 12.08
C ASP A 454 27.89 -3.45 11.08
N GLN A 455 28.90 -2.98 10.35
CA GLN A 455 29.69 -3.81 9.45
C GLN A 455 30.44 -4.92 10.20
N GLU A 456 31.10 -4.60 11.32
CA GLU A 456 31.77 -5.60 12.17
C GLU A 456 30.78 -6.66 12.69
N ARG A 457 29.57 -6.24 13.07
CA ARG A 457 28.53 -7.16 13.51
C ARG A 457 28.08 -8.10 12.39
N GLU A 458 27.85 -7.58 11.18
CA GLU A 458 27.47 -8.42 10.03
C GLU A 458 28.55 -9.45 9.70
N GLU A 459 29.83 -9.04 9.73
CA GLU A 459 30.96 -9.95 9.52
C GLU A 459 31.03 -11.05 10.60
N LEU A 460 30.84 -10.69 11.87
CA LEU A 460 30.80 -11.66 12.97
C LEU A 460 29.63 -12.63 12.85
N GLN A 461 28.46 -12.14 12.42
CA GLN A 461 27.28 -12.96 12.23
C GLN A 461 27.45 -13.94 11.06
N ALA A 462 28.08 -13.51 9.96
CA ALA A 462 28.43 -14.39 8.85
C ALA A 462 29.40 -15.50 9.29
N ARG A 463 30.47 -15.15 10.01
CA ARG A 463 31.44 -16.12 10.55
C ARG A 463 30.80 -17.10 11.53
N LEU A 464 29.86 -16.64 12.35
CA LEU A 464 29.11 -17.50 13.24
C LEU A 464 28.27 -18.52 12.46
N GLY A 465 27.58 -18.08 11.40
CA GLY A 465 26.83 -18.97 10.51
C GLY A 465 27.72 -20.03 9.86
N GLU A 466 28.88 -19.63 9.32
CA GLU A 466 29.88 -20.55 8.76
C GLU A 466 30.34 -21.59 9.80
N ALA A 467 30.66 -21.16 11.02
CA ALA A 467 31.06 -22.05 12.10
C ALA A 467 29.95 -23.01 12.56
N GLU A 468 28.68 -22.55 12.56
CA GLU A 468 27.52 -23.38 12.86
C GLU A 468 27.29 -24.45 11.77
N GLU A 469 27.44 -24.09 10.49
CA GLU A 469 27.39 -25.03 9.38
C GLU A 469 28.51 -26.07 9.44
N GLU A 470 29.75 -25.66 9.70
CA GLU A 470 30.88 -26.58 9.88
C GLU A 470 30.64 -27.55 11.05
N LYS A 471 30.14 -27.04 12.17
CA LYS A 471 29.77 -27.86 13.33
C LYS A 471 28.68 -28.87 12.98
N ALA A 472 27.65 -28.48 12.22
CA ALA A 472 26.60 -29.38 11.78
C ALA A 472 27.16 -30.49 10.88
N ARG A 473 28.02 -30.16 9.91
CA ARG A 473 28.70 -31.14 9.04
C ARG A 473 29.55 -32.13 9.83
N LEU A 474 30.33 -31.64 10.79
CA LEU A 474 31.15 -32.52 11.65
C LEU A 474 30.29 -33.43 12.53
N ALA A 475 29.14 -32.94 13.03
CA ALA A 475 28.20 -33.76 13.79
C ALA A 475 27.57 -34.87 12.94
N GLU A 476 27.18 -34.57 11.70
CA GLU A 476 26.68 -35.58 10.75
C GLU A 476 27.75 -36.65 10.44
N GLN A 477 28.99 -36.23 10.17
CA GLN A 477 30.11 -37.16 9.94
C GLN A 477 30.38 -38.06 11.15
N LEU A 478 30.29 -37.51 12.37
CA LEU A 478 30.46 -38.28 13.60
C LEU A 478 29.34 -39.33 13.75
N GLU A 479 28.10 -38.96 13.49
CA GLU A 479 26.95 -39.88 13.55
C GLU A 479 27.07 -41.00 12.51
N GLU A 480 27.50 -40.67 11.29
CA GLU A 480 27.76 -41.66 10.24
C GLU A 480 28.88 -42.62 10.61
N SER A 481 30.01 -42.11 11.15
CA SER A 481 31.12 -42.94 11.61
C SER A 481 30.71 -43.87 12.75
N GLN A 482 29.92 -43.38 13.71
CA GLN A 482 29.36 -44.20 14.80
C GLN A 482 28.43 -45.30 14.27
N LYS A 483 27.55 -45.00 13.30
CA LYS A 483 26.68 -45.99 12.64
C LYS A 483 27.49 -47.07 11.93
N GLN A 484 28.51 -46.67 11.16
CA GLN A 484 29.39 -47.61 10.46
C GLN A 484 30.16 -48.53 11.43
N SER A 485 30.75 -47.96 12.50
CA SER A 485 31.43 -48.73 13.55
C SER A 485 30.47 -49.71 14.25
N GLY A 486 29.25 -49.27 14.59
CA GLY A 486 28.22 -50.12 15.19
C GLY A 486 27.75 -51.28 14.29
N GLN A 487 27.64 -51.05 12.98
CA GLN A 487 27.35 -52.11 12.00
C GLN A 487 28.50 -53.11 11.90
N GLN A 488 29.74 -52.65 11.89
CA GLN A 488 30.93 -53.51 11.83
C GLN A 488 31.05 -54.40 13.09
N LEU A 489 30.76 -53.85 14.27
CA LEU A 489 30.71 -54.61 15.52
C LEU A 489 29.60 -55.68 15.51
N ARG A 490 28.41 -55.38 14.98
CA ARG A 490 27.34 -56.39 14.81
C ARG A 490 27.73 -57.49 13.85
N ALA A 491 28.35 -57.15 12.72
CA ALA A 491 28.81 -58.14 11.74
C ALA A 491 29.85 -59.10 12.35
N GLN A 492 30.76 -58.59 13.18
CA GLN A 492 31.73 -59.43 13.90
C GLN A 492 31.07 -60.35 14.95
N GLN A 493 30.04 -59.88 15.67
CA GLN A 493 29.31 -60.72 16.64
C GLN A 493 28.51 -61.84 15.97
N VAL A 494 27.89 -61.58 14.81
CA VAL A 494 27.15 -62.61 14.06
C VAL A 494 28.10 -63.67 13.47
N SER A 495 29.29 -63.26 13.02
CA SER A 495 30.31 -64.19 12.51
C SER A 495 30.94 -65.06 13.61
N ALA A 496 30.99 -64.58 14.86
CA ALA A 496 31.54 -65.34 15.99
C ALA A 496 30.52 -66.32 16.62
N GLY A 497 29.21 -66.12 16.42
CA GLY A 497 28.16 -67.01 16.91
C GLY A 497 27.73 -68.13 15.96
N SER A 498 28.35 -68.25 14.78
CA SER A 498 28.07 -69.29 13.77
C SER A 498 29.19 -70.34 13.64
N LEU A 499 30.11 -70.37 14.60
CA LEU A 499 31.09 -71.43 14.84
C LEU A 499 30.73 -72.13 16.15
#